data_AF-A0A0D2PLK6-F1
#
_entry.id   AF-A0A0D2PLK6-F1
#
_cell.length_a   1.000
_cell.length_b   1.000
_cell.length_c   1.000
_cell.angle_alpha   90.00
_cell.angle_beta   90.00
_cell.angle_gamma   90.00
#
_symmetry.space_group_name_H-M   'P 1'
#
loop_
_entity.id
_entity.type
_entity.pdbx_description
1 polymer ?
#
loop_
_entity_poly.entity_id
_entity_poly.type
_entity_poly.pdbx_seq_one_letter_code
_entity_poly.pdbx_strand_id
1 'polypeptide(L)'
;MHNLRHLISRLSSTKKPISLQFEPFQALGSRAFSSTSDGSDNLGWGTASSWSSRLTKDHFDGTITPQAGTGDADQSIQLMDIENVSDAVKKWNADDKKFKEFTDGWEDRLLETSVLLKQVLEPGARGSYLKDSEKAEMYRLHKENPEVYTVEKLAKDYRIMRQRVEAILWLKKDEEELEKKNALPLDDSVEMLLDNCPEFLNAHDREFHVASLPYKPEFKVMPEGWDGTTKDLDEYHYEISKKEDDMLYEEFVQRFNFNKMKVCCCFTPSACLQRKKHIRIAI
;
A
#
# COMPACT_ATOMS: atom_id res chain seq x y z
N MET A 1 -62.87 -20.29 8.83
CA MET A 1 -62.22 -18.97 8.63
C MET A 1 -60.98 -18.90 9.55
N HIS A 2 -60.09 -19.88 9.52
CA HIS A 2 -58.90 -19.96 8.67
C HIS A 2 -58.02 -18.70 8.68
N ASN A 3 -56.85 -18.89 9.30
CA ASN A 3 -55.55 -18.26 9.02
C ASN A 3 -55.36 -16.79 9.40
N LEU A 4 -54.73 -16.57 10.57
CA LEU A 4 -53.48 -15.78 10.63
C LEU A 4 -52.72 -16.11 11.93
N ARG A 5 -52.35 -17.39 12.07
CA ARG A 5 -51.23 -17.86 12.90
C ARG A 5 -50.07 -18.20 11.96
N HIS A 6 -49.18 -17.25 11.75
CA HIS A 6 -47.79 -17.45 11.30
C HIS A 6 -47.00 -16.30 11.96
N LEU A 7 -46.55 -16.40 13.22
CA LEU A 7 -45.38 -17.18 13.65
C LEU A 7 -44.26 -17.04 12.61
N ILE A 8 -43.42 -16.00 12.74
CA ILE A 8 -42.10 -16.09 13.38
C ILE A 8 -41.47 -17.45 13.05
N SER A 9 -40.71 -17.49 11.96
CA SER A 9 -39.61 -18.43 11.71
C SER A 9 -39.01 -18.16 10.32
N ARG A 10 -37.68 -18.24 10.25
CA ARG A 10 -36.79 -18.26 9.05
C ARG A 10 -36.36 -16.85 8.59
N LEU A 11 -35.10 -16.42 8.71
CA LEU A 11 -33.84 -17.18 8.78
C LEU A 11 -32.84 -16.48 9.70
N SER A 12 -32.33 -17.27 10.64
CA SER A 12 -30.99 -17.18 11.21
C SER A 12 -29.97 -16.78 10.15
N SER A 13 -29.39 -15.58 10.27
CA SER A 13 -28.18 -15.22 9.53
C SER A 13 -27.03 -16.02 10.13
N THR A 14 -26.78 -17.19 9.57
CA THR A 14 -25.52 -17.89 9.77
C THR A 14 -24.44 -17.00 9.16
N LYS A 15 -23.58 -16.47 10.03
CA LYS A 15 -22.30 -15.90 9.62
C LYS A 15 -21.58 -16.99 8.85
N LYS A 16 -21.58 -16.89 7.51
CA LYS A 16 -20.67 -17.67 6.69
C LYS A 16 -19.27 -17.19 7.09
N PRO A 17 -18.34 -18.09 7.45
CA PRO A 17 -16.94 -17.69 7.52
C PRO A 17 -16.58 -17.15 6.14
N ILE A 18 -16.05 -15.92 6.12
CA ILE A 18 -15.45 -15.36 4.92
C ILE A 18 -14.29 -16.29 4.59
N SER A 19 -14.51 -17.10 3.57
CA SER A 19 -13.49 -17.90 2.92
C SER A 19 -12.48 -16.91 2.32
N LEU A 20 -11.38 -16.66 3.03
CA LEU A 20 -10.18 -16.06 2.45
C LEU A 20 -9.54 -17.09 1.53
N GLN A 21 -10.10 -17.23 0.32
CA GLN A 21 -9.32 -17.75 -0.81
C GLN A 21 -8.41 -16.59 -1.21
N PHE A 22 -7.16 -16.69 -0.79
CA PHE A 22 -6.09 -15.83 -1.27
C PHE A 22 -5.75 -16.34 -2.68
N GLU A 23 -6.42 -15.77 -3.68
CA GLU A 23 -6.05 -16.02 -5.08
C GLU A 23 -4.71 -15.31 -5.35
N PRO A 24 -3.64 -16.03 -5.71
CA PRO A 24 -2.38 -15.40 -6.05
C PRO A 24 -2.58 -14.59 -7.33
N PHE A 25 -2.06 -13.37 -7.31
CA PHE A 25 -1.98 -12.43 -8.43
C PHE A 25 -1.78 -13.14 -9.79
N GLN A 26 -2.87 -13.35 -10.54
CA GLN A 26 -2.77 -13.52 -11.98
C GLN A 26 -2.58 -12.13 -12.59
N ALA A 27 -1.34 -11.87 -12.97
CA ALA A 27 -0.86 -10.63 -13.52
C ALA A 27 -1.69 -10.15 -14.73
N LEU A 28 -1.92 -8.84 -14.74
CA LEU A 28 -2.02 -8.03 -15.93
C LEU A 28 -0.91 -8.38 -16.92
N GLY A 29 -1.29 -8.89 -18.09
CA GLY A 29 -0.33 -9.22 -19.15
C GLY A 29 -0.98 -9.79 -20.41
N SER A 30 -2.13 -9.28 -20.84
CA SER A 30 -2.71 -9.62 -22.15
C SER A 30 -3.00 -8.35 -22.94
N ARG A 31 -1.95 -7.80 -23.57
CA ARG A 31 -2.13 -7.05 -24.81
C ARG A 31 -2.03 -8.05 -25.95
N ALA A 32 -3.19 -8.51 -26.42
CA ALA A 32 -3.30 -9.18 -27.69
C ALA A 32 -3.11 -8.14 -28.80
N PHE A 33 -1.97 -8.20 -29.50
CA PHE A 33 -1.85 -7.60 -30.81
C PHE A 33 -2.40 -8.60 -31.81
N SER A 34 -3.57 -8.30 -32.38
CA SER A 34 -4.02 -8.98 -33.58
C SER A 34 -3.25 -8.41 -34.77
N SER A 35 -2.35 -9.22 -35.34
CA SER A 35 -1.92 -9.07 -36.73
C SER A 35 -1.88 -10.45 -37.34
N THR A 36 -2.92 -10.77 -38.10
CA THR A 36 -2.92 -11.84 -39.08
C THR A 36 -1.75 -11.64 -40.04
N SER A 37 -0.93 -12.69 -40.14
CA SER A 37 -0.02 -13.07 -41.21
C SER A 37 -0.04 -12.23 -42.49
N ASP A 38 1.10 -11.65 -42.87
CA ASP A 38 1.88 -12.18 -43.99
C ASP A 38 3.26 -11.49 -44.08
N GLY A 39 4.28 -12.26 -44.48
CA GLY A 39 5.45 -11.69 -45.15
C GLY A 39 6.73 -11.42 -44.34
N SER A 40 7.65 -12.36 -44.47
CA SER A 40 9.12 -12.24 -44.49
C SER A 40 9.88 -11.91 -43.20
N ASP A 41 10.52 -12.97 -42.72
CA ASP A 41 11.69 -13.05 -41.85
C ASP A 41 12.82 -12.08 -42.25
N ASN A 42 13.34 -11.29 -41.29
CA ASN A 42 14.79 -11.12 -41.16
C ASN A 42 15.20 -10.37 -39.89
N LEU A 43 15.48 -11.07 -38.78
CA LEU A 43 16.36 -10.56 -37.73
C LEU A 43 17.15 -11.70 -37.05
N GLY A 44 18.20 -12.17 -37.74
CA GLY A 44 19.57 -12.15 -37.21
C GLY A 44 19.89 -12.69 -35.80
N TRP A 45 19.55 -13.94 -35.49
CA TRP A 45 20.12 -14.68 -34.34
C TRP A 45 20.82 -15.99 -34.74
N GLY A 46 21.37 -16.04 -35.96
CA GLY A 46 22.08 -17.20 -36.51
C GLY A 46 23.58 -17.28 -36.16
N THR A 47 24.02 -16.71 -35.02
CA THR A 47 25.40 -16.94 -34.56
C THR A 47 25.41 -18.17 -33.65
N ALA A 48 25.92 -19.26 -34.22
CA ALA A 48 26.02 -20.58 -33.62
C ALA A 48 26.76 -20.56 -32.26
N SER A 49 26.01 -20.76 -31.18
CA SER A 49 26.58 -21.28 -29.93
C SER A 49 27.04 -22.72 -30.17
N SER A 50 28.35 -22.90 -30.14
CA SER A 50 29.10 -24.06 -30.63
C SER A 50 29.08 -25.26 -29.67
N TRP A 51 27.93 -25.65 -29.14
CA TRP A 51 27.81 -26.87 -28.33
C TRP A 51 26.78 -27.81 -28.97
N SER A 52 27.26 -29.01 -29.30
CA SER A 52 26.48 -30.21 -29.61
C SER A 52 25.86 -30.32 -31.01
N SER A 53 26.66 -30.75 -31.99
CA SER A 53 26.20 -31.59 -33.11
C SER A 53 27.38 -32.31 -33.78
N ARG A 54 27.85 -33.38 -33.14
CA ARG A 54 28.49 -34.49 -33.86
C ARG A 54 27.82 -35.80 -33.41
N LEU A 55 26.50 -35.81 -33.48
CA LEU A 55 25.70 -37.03 -33.41
C LEU A 55 25.19 -37.29 -34.83
N THR A 56 25.88 -38.20 -35.52
CA THR A 56 25.59 -38.54 -36.91
C THR A 56 24.24 -39.27 -37.01
N LYS A 57 23.61 -39.08 -38.17
CA LYS A 57 22.26 -39.50 -38.57
C LYS A 57 22.06 -41.03 -38.62
N ASP A 58 23.10 -41.81 -38.31
CA ASP A 58 23.12 -43.27 -38.49
C ASP A 58 22.71 -44.05 -37.23
N HIS A 59 22.34 -43.38 -36.14
CA HIS A 59 22.02 -44.03 -34.86
C HIS A 59 20.54 -44.44 -34.67
N PHE A 60 19.65 -44.20 -35.65
CA PHE A 60 18.22 -44.52 -35.51
C PHE A 60 17.67 -45.67 -36.37
N ASP A 61 18.47 -46.29 -37.24
CA ASP A 61 18.04 -47.49 -37.98
C ASP A 61 18.57 -48.77 -37.31
N GLY A 62 17.76 -49.31 -36.40
CA GLY A 62 18.01 -50.60 -35.77
C GLY A 62 17.96 -51.74 -36.78
N THR A 63 19.14 -52.23 -37.18
CA THR A 63 19.27 -53.52 -37.87
C THR A 63 19.91 -54.54 -36.92
N ILE A 64 19.09 -55.47 -36.46
CA ILE A 64 19.49 -56.60 -35.61
C ILE A 64 20.34 -57.56 -36.45
N THR A 65 21.65 -57.61 -36.17
CA THR A 65 22.54 -58.66 -36.69
C THR A 65 23.09 -59.41 -35.49
N PRO A 66 22.89 -60.74 -35.37
CA PRO A 66 23.37 -61.48 -34.21
C PRO A 66 24.84 -61.81 -34.42
N GLN A 67 25.73 -61.22 -33.64
CA GLN A 67 27.10 -61.71 -33.51
C GLN A 67 27.41 -62.01 -32.04
N ALA A 68 27.63 -63.30 -31.82
CA ALA A 68 27.99 -63.89 -30.55
C ALA A 68 29.37 -63.44 -30.08
N GLY A 69 29.49 -63.17 -28.77
CA GLY A 69 30.77 -63.16 -28.07
C GLY A 69 30.93 -62.02 -27.08
N THR A 70 30.97 -62.36 -25.78
CA THR A 70 31.42 -61.56 -24.62
C THR A 70 30.34 -60.71 -23.93
N GLY A 71 29.50 -61.37 -23.13
CA GLY A 71 28.26 -60.83 -22.56
C GLY A 71 28.34 -60.09 -21.22
N ASP A 72 29.51 -59.71 -20.69
CA ASP A 72 29.58 -59.13 -19.33
C ASP A 72 30.09 -57.67 -19.27
N ALA A 73 30.95 -57.23 -20.18
CA ALA A 73 31.57 -55.89 -20.11
C ALA A 73 30.66 -54.78 -20.66
N ASP A 74 29.95 -55.02 -21.76
CA ASP A 74 29.09 -54.00 -22.39
C ASP A 74 27.78 -53.75 -21.61
N GLN A 75 27.27 -54.77 -20.92
CA GLN A 75 26.14 -54.60 -19.99
C GLN A 75 26.58 -53.81 -18.74
N SER A 76 27.79 -54.04 -18.25
CA SER A 76 28.36 -53.30 -17.13
C SER A 76 28.56 -51.81 -17.42
N ILE A 77 28.99 -51.43 -18.64
CA ILE A 77 29.16 -50.02 -19.03
C ILE A 77 27.81 -49.31 -19.13
N GLN A 78 26.81 -49.94 -19.75
CA GLN A 78 25.45 -49.36 -19.83
C GLN A 78 24.79 -49.24 -18.45
N LEU A 79 24.99 -50.21 -17.56
CA LEU A 79 24.50 -50.13 -16.18
C LEU A 79 25.19 -49.02 -15.38
N MET A 80 26.50 -48.81 -15.56
CA MET A 80 27.25 -47.72 -14.92
C MET A 80 26.78 -46.33 -15.41
N ASP A 81 26.48 -46.19 -16.71
CA ASP A 81 25.93 -44.94 -17.26
C ASP A 81 24.51 -44.66 -16.77
N ILE A 82 23.66 -45.70 -16.67
CA ILE A 82 22.32 -45.58 -16.08
C ILE A 82 22.39 -45.23 -14.59
N GLU A 83 23.34 -45.81 -13.85
CA GLU A 83 23.56 -45.50 -12.43
C GLU A 83 24.09 -44.07 -12.22
N ASN A 84 25.04 -43.62 -13.06
CA ASN A 84 25.54 -42.24 -13.07
C ASN A 84 24.43 -41.23 -13.38
N VAL A 85 23.55 -41.52 -14.36
CA VAL A 85 22.39 -40.68 -14.67
C VAL A 85 21.39 -40.67 -13.50
N SER A 86 21.14 -41.82 -12.88
CA SER A 86 20.28 -41.94 -11.70
C SER A 86 20.81 -41.12 -10.51
N ASP A 87 22.12 -41.18 -10.26
CA ASP A 87 22.76 -40.42 -9.18
C ASP A 87 22.83 -38.92 -9.47
N ALA A 88 23.04 -38.54 -10.74
CA ALA A 88 22.89 -37.15 -11.17
C ALA A 88 21.47 -36.66 -10.89
N VAL A 89 20.43 -37.40 -11.30
CA VAL A 89 19.02 -37.05 -11.07
C VAL A 89 18.70 -36.92 -9.58
N LYS A 90 19.21 -37.82 -8.72
CA LYS A 90 19.07 -37.70 -7.26
C LYS A 90 19.70 -36.41 -6.73
N LYS A 91 20.87 -36.04 -7.24
CA LYS A 91 21.55 -34.80 -6.85
C LYS A 91 20.77 -33.57 -7.30
N TRP A 92 20.30 -33.53 -8.55
CA TRP A 92 19.43 -32.46 -9.06
C TRP A 92 18.17 -32.31 -8.22
N ASN A 93 17.47 -33.40 -7.90
CA ASN A 93 16.28 -33.37 -7.05
C ASN A 93 16.60 -32.89 -5.62
N ALA A 94 17.78 -33.23 -5.08
CA ALA A 94 18.20 -32.76 -3.77
C ALA A 94 18.54 -31.25 -3.77
N ASP A 95 19.12 -30.75 -4.86
CA ASP A 95 19.43 -29.33 -5.01
C ASP A 95 18.17 -28.49 -5.30
N ASP A 96 17.22 -29.02 -6.08
CA ASP A 96 15.88 -28.43 -6.28
C ASP A 96 15.10 -28.35 -4.97
N LYS A 97 15.21 -29.39 -4.12
CA LYS A 97 14.58 -29.37 -2.79
C LYS A 97 15.17 -28.27 -1.91
N LYS A 98 16.49 -28.09 -1.90
CA LYS A 98 17.14 -26.99 -1.15
C LYS A 98 16.75 -25.62 -1.70
N PHE A 99 16.66 -25.48 -3.03
CA PHE A 99 16.26 -24.23 -3.66
C PHE A 99 14.80 -23.88 -3.34
N LYS A 100 13.93 -24.88 -3.30
CA LYS A 100 12.53 -24.73 -2.89
C LYS A 100 12.43 -24.29 -1.43
N GLU A 101 13.12 -24.97 -0.51
CA GLU A 101 13.17 -24.58 0.91
C GLU A 101 13.70 -23.14 1.11
N PHE A 102 14.66 -22.70 0.28
CA PHE A 102 15.15 -21.32 0.27
C PHE A 102 14.11 -20.32 -0.25
N THR A 103 13.37 -20.69 -1.30
CA THR A 103 12.35 -19.83 -1.95
C THR A 103 11.09 -19.72 -1.09
N ASP A 104 10.68 -20.78 -0.40
CA ASP A 104 9.50 -20.78 0.48
C ASP A 104 9.67 -19.74 1.62
N GLY A 105 10.90 -19.50 2.10
CA GLY A 105 11.18 -18.43 3.07
C GLY A 105 11.02 -16.99 2.53
N TRP A 106 10.89 -16.81 1.21
CA TRP A 106 10.60 -15.51 0.61
C TRP A 106 9.11 -15.18 0.62
N GLU A 107 8.24 -16.18 0.72
CA GLU A 107 6.79 -15.97 0.76
C GLU A 107 6.40 -15.12 1.98
N ASP A 108 6.91 -15.47 3.16
CA ASP A 108 6.66 -14.72 4.40
C ASP A 108 7.17 -13.28 4.33
N ARG A 109 8.39 -13.09 3.77
CA ARG A 109 8.98 -11.74 3.62
C ARG A 109 8.22 -10.92 2.59
N LEU A 110 7.77 -11.55 1.51
CA LEU A 110 6.95 -10.91 0.48
C LEU A 110 5.57 -10.55 1.03
N LEU A 111 5.00 -11.40 1.90
CA LEU A 111 3.73 -11.12 2.56
C LEU A 111 3.86 -9.91 3.49
N GLU A 112 4.87 -9.87 4.36
CA GLU A 112 5.14 -8.72 5.23
C GLU A 112 5.36 -7.44 4.40
N THR A 113 6.14 -7.54 3.32
CA THR A 113 6.38 -6.43 2.39
C THR A 113 5.09 -5.99 1.69
N SER A 114 4.22 -6.93 1.32
CA SER A 114 2.93 -6.63 0.67
C SER A 114 1.98 -5.90 1.62
N VAL A 115 1.99 -6.24 2.92
CA VAL A 115 1.22 -5.53 3.94
C VAL A 115 1.70 -4.09 4.07
N LEU A 116 3.03 -3.87 4.14
CA LEU A 116 3.61 -2.52 4.18
C LEU A 116 3.33 -1.73 2.90
N LEU A 117 3.42 -2.36 1.72
CA LEU A 117 3.10 -1.72 0.44
C LEU A 117 1.63 -1.36 0.33
N LYS A 118 0.74 -2.18 0.88
CA LYS A 118 -0.70 -1.87 0.94
C LYS A 118 -0.96 -0.59 1.74
N GLN A 119 -0.21 -0.36 2.82
CA GLN A 119 -0.28 0.90 3.59
C GLN A 119 0.16 2.12 2.77
N VAL A 120 1.04 1.93 1.77
CA VAL A 120 1.49 3.00 0.87
C VAL A 120 0.49 3.24 -0.26
N LEU A 121 -0.13 2.16 -0.78
CA LEU A 121 -1.04 2.22 -1.92
C LEU A 121 -2.42 2.76 -1.55
N GLU A 122 -2.97 2.34 -0.41
CA GLU A 122 -4.31 2.73 0.02
C GLU A 122 -4.24 4.04 0.83
N PRO A 123 -4.81 5.15 0.33
CA PRO A 123 -4.87 6.39 1.09
C PRO A 123 -5.63 6.18 2.40
N GLY A 124 -4.99 6.45 3.54
CA GLY A 124 -5.57 6.23 4.86
C GLY A 124 -5.41 4.82 5.43
N ALA A 125 -4.66 3.93 4.77
CA ALA A 125 -4.31 2.62 5.30
C ALA A 125 -3.02 2.62 6.16
N ARG A 126 -2.34 3.78 6.27
CA ARG A 126 -1.32 3.98 7.30
C ARG A 126 -2.00 4.03 8.67
N GLY A 127 -2.18 2.84 9.26
CA GLY A 127 -2.72 2.66 10.61
C GLY A 127 -1.64 2.60 11.68
N SER A 128 -0.44 3.14 11.42
CA SER A 128 0.61 3.17 12.44
C SER A 128 0.35 4.34 13.38
N TYR A 129 0.16 4.04 14.66
CA TYR A 129 0.16 5.03 15.73
C TYR A 129 1.40 5.93 15.64
N LEU A 130 1.19 7.25 15.57
CA LEU A 130 2.25 8.25 15.62
C LEU A 130 2.77 8.34 17.06
N LYS A 131 4.01 7.90 17.26
CA LYS A 131 4.62 7.83 18.60
C LYS A 131 4.85 9.21 19.18
N ASP A 132 4.86 9.33 20.50
CA ASP A 132 5.12 10.64 21.12
C ASP A 132 6.54 11.16 20.82
N SER A 133 7.50 10.25 20.71
CA SER A 133 8.85 10.57 20.22
C SER A 133 8.83 11.28 18.85
N GLU A 134 7.99 10.84 17.91
CA GLU A 134 7.85 11.47 16.59
C GLU A 134 7.18 12.85 16.70
N LYS A 135 6.20 13.01 17.60
CA LYS A 135 5.55 14.30 17.88
C LYS A 135 6.54 15.32 18.45
N ALA A 136 7.39 14.90 19.38
CA ALA A 136 8.42 15.73 19.98
C ALA A 136 9.50 16.14 18.96
N GLU A 137 9.93 15.20 18.10
CA GLU A 137 10.88 15.47 17.02
C GLU A 137 10.33 16.48 16.00
N MET A 138 9.06 16.35 15.59
CA MET A 138 8.40 17.34 14.73
C MET A 138 8.43 18.73 15.33
N TYR A 139 8.11 18.83 16.62
CA TYR A 139 8.12 20.11 17.33
C TYR A 139 9.54 20.69 17.42
N ARG A 140 10.55 19.86 17.71
CA ARG A 140 11.96 20.28 17.73
C ARG A 140 12.41 20.84 16.38
N LEU A 141 12.15 20.11 15.30
CA LEU A 141 12.52 20.52 13.94
C LEU A 141 11.85 21.84 13.53
N HIS A 142 10.57 22.00 13.83
CA HIS A 142 9.82 23.23 13.54
C HIS A 142 10.32 24.42 14.35
N LYS A 143 10.68 24.19 15.62
CA LYS A 143 11.22 25.22 16.54
C LYS A 143 12.62 25.68 16.14
N GLU A 144 13.46 24.78 15.64
CA GLU A 144 14.81 25.10 15.16
C GLU A 144 14.77 25.91 13.85
N ASN A 145 13.98 25.47 12.85
CA ASN A 145 13.94 26.10 11.54
C ASN A 145 12.51 26.14 10.97
N PRO A 146 11.70 27.16 11.34
CA PRO A 146 10.29 27.23 10.92
C PRO A 146 10.14 27.47 9.41
N GLU A 147 11.13 28.06 8.74
CA GLU A 147 11.09 28.32 7.29
C GLU A 147 11.30 27.04 6.46
N VAL A 148 12.16 26.13 6.94
CA VAL A 148 12.48 24.89 6.23
C VAL A 148 11.49 23.79 6.55
N TYR A 149 11.13 23.66 7.83
CA TYR A 149 10.16 22.68 8.31
C TYR A 149 8.78 23.30 8.42
N THR A 150 8.22 23.69 7.27
CA THR A 150 6.83 24.14 7.21
C THR A 150 5.88 22.99 7.52
N VAL A 151 4.63 23.33 7.85
CA VAL A 151 3.57 22.37 8.16
C VAL A 151 3.39 21.37 7.01
N GLU A 152 3.51 21.82 5.75
CA GLU A 152 3.39 20.97 4.57
C GLU A 152 4.55 19.97 4.44
N LYS A 153 5.77 20.37 4.80
CA LYS A 153 6.92 19.48 4.74
C LYS A 153 6.83 18.41 5.83
N LEU A 154 6.52 18.81 7.06
CA LEU A 154 6.31 17.89 8.18
C LEU A 154 5.15 16.91 7.89
N ALA A 155 4.05 17.41 7.33
CA ALA A 155 2.93 16.57 6.90
C ALA A 155 3.36 15.50 5.88
N LYS A 156 4.24 15.84 4.93
CA LYS A 156 4.74 14.90 3.91
C LYS A 156 5.71 13.88 4.50
N ASP A 157 6.65 14.33 5.33
CA ASP A 157 7.70 13.49 5.91
C ASP A 157 7.10 12.43 6.85
N TYR A 158 6.16 12.84 7.70
CA TYR A 158 5.48 11.97 8.66
C TYR A 158 4.19 11.34 8.11
N ARG A 159 3.78 11.73 6.90
CA ARG A 159 2.58 11.23 6.19
C ARG A 159 1.26 11.47 6.93
N ILE A 160 1.12 12.62 7.58
CA ILE A 160 -0.05 13.00 8.39
C ILE A 160 -0.78 14.21 7.80
N MET A 161 -2.05 14.40 8.16
CA MET A 161 -2.82 15.59 7.77
C MET A 161 -2.18 16.88 8.29
N ARG A 162 -2.21 17.94 7.48
CA ARG A 162 -1.71 19.28 7.84
C ARG A 162 -2.35 19.83 9.13
N GLN A 163 -3.65 19.59 9.31
CA GLN A 163 -4.41 20.03 10.48
C GLN A 163 -3.88 19.39 11.77
N ARG A 164 -3.53 18.10 11.69
CA ARG A 164 -3.00 17.33 12.81
C ARG A 164 -1.63 17.84 13.22
N VAL A 165 -0.77 18.15 12.25
CA VAL A 165 0.55 18.78 12.49
C VAL A 165 0.39 20.07 13.28
N GLU A 166 -0.47 20.98 12.81
CA GLU A 166 -0.69 22.29 13.44
C GLU A 166 -1.20 22.14 14.89
N ALA A 167 -2.10 21.18 15.13
CA ALA A 167 -2.59 20.87 16.46
C ALA A 167 -1.48 20.29 17.37
N ILE A 168 -0.65 19.36 16.86
CA ILE A 168 0.47 18.77 17.62
C ILE A 168 1.47 19.85 18.01
N LEU A 169 1.84 20.73 17.08
CA LEU A 169 2.77 21.84 17.35
C LEU A 169 2.22 22.77 18.43
N TRP A 170 0.93 23.07 18.39
CA TRP A 170 0.28 23.91 19.41
C TRP A 170 0.22 23.23 20.79
N LEU A 171 -0.12 21.95 20.85
CA LEU A 171 -0.21 21.20 22.11
C LEU A 171 1.17 21.04 22.77
N LYS A 172 2.21 20.68 22.00
CA LYS A 172 3.58 20.58 22.53
C LYS A 172 4.13 21.93 22.99
N LYS A 173 3.74 23.03 22.33
CA LYS A 173 4.07 24.38 22.81
C LYS A 173 3.42 24.69 24.16
N ASP A 174 2.14 24.38 24.32
CA ASP A 174 1.41 24.63 25.56
C ASP A 174 1.95 23.77 26.72
N GLU A 175 2.30 22.51 26.45
CA GLU A 175 3.00 21.60 27.37
C GLU A 175 4.32 22.20 27.87
N GLU A 176 5.22 22.64 26.98
CA GLU A 176 6.47 23.32 27.39
C GLU A 176 6.23 24.60 28.21
N GLU A 177 5.15 25.34 27.91
CA GLU A 177 4.78 26.53 28.68
C GLU A 177 4.22 26.18 30.07
N LEU A 178 3.54 25.05 30.21
CA LEU A 178 3.03 24.54 31.48
C LEU A 178 4.14 23.95 32.33
N GLU A 179 5.11 23.21 31.77
CA GLU A 179 6.30 22.74 32.50
C GLU A 179 7.18 23.89 33.02
N LYS A 180 7.20 25.02 32.32
CA LYS A 180 7.89 26.22 32.82
C LYS A 180 7.15 26.87 33.99
N LYS A 181 5.81 26.75 34.03
CA LYS A 181 4.96 27.31 35.09
C LYS A 181 4.88 26.39 36.30
N ASN A 182 4.73 25.09 36.06
CA ASN A 182 4.69 24.03 37.06
C ASN A 182 6.11 23.50 37.24
N ALA A 183 6.72 23.69 38.42
CA ALA A 183 8.09 23.24 38.70
C ALA A 183 8.28 21.69 38.72
N LEU A 184 7.28 20.92 38.26
CA LEU A 184 7.24 19.46 38.25
C LEU A 184 6.94 18.98 36.81
N PRO A 185 7.56 17.87 36.38
CA PRO A 185 7.30 17.29 35.06
C PRO A 185 5.84 16.85 34.93
N LEU A 186 5.29 16.92 33.72
CA LEU A 186 3.95 16.41 33.41
C LEU A 186 3.92 14.86 33.46
N ASP A 187 2.72 14.29 33.59
CA ASP A 187 2.52 12.85 33.69
C ASP A 187 2.44 12.19 32.31
N ASP A 188 3.49 11.45 31.94
CA ASP A 188 3.63 10.79 30.65
C ASP A 188 3.20 9.30 30.66
N SER A 189 2.61 8.83 31.77
CA SER A 189 2.33 7.41 31.99
C SER A 189 1.44 6.79 30.90
N VAL A 190 0.50 7.59 30.35
CA VAL A 190 -0.43 7.13 29.31
C VAL A 190 0.26 7.05 27.94
N GLU A 191 1.08 8.04 27.57
CA GLU A 191 1.80 8.03 26.29
C GLU A 191 2.81 6.89 26.25
N MET A 192 3.51 6.63 27.37
CA MET A 192 4.42 5.48 27.49
C MET A 192 3.67 4.14 27.33
N LEU A 193 2.44 4.04 27.82
CA LEU A 193 1.61 2.83 27.63
C LEU A 193 1.24 2.64 26.15
N LEU A 194 0.85 3.72 25.46
CA LEU A 194 0.47 3.68 24.05
C LEU A 194 1.65 3.33 23.14
N ASP A 195 2.85 3.82 23.45
CA ASP A 195 4.09 3.48 22.74
C ASP A 195 4.45 1.99 22.89
N ASN A 196 4.18 1.39 24.05
CA ASN A 196 4.44 -0.01 24.34
C ASN A 196 3.38 -0.96 23.78
N CYS A 197 2.15 -0.49 23.60
CA CYS A 197 1.01 -1.30 23.15
C CYS A 197 0.20 -0.57 22.05
N PRO A 198 0.74 -0.48 20.83
CA PRO A 198 0.06 0.21 19.72
C PRO A 198 -1.22 -0.51 19.25
N GLU A 199 -1.42 -1.77 19.64
CA GLU A 199 -2.58 -2.59 19.28
C GLU A 199 -3.91 -2.03 19.82
N PHE A 200 -3.89 -1.20 20.87
CA PHE A 200 -5.09 -0.60 21.45
C PHE A 200 -5.72 0.47 20.57
N LEU A 201 -4.94 1.08 19.67
CA LEU A 201 -5.40 2.15 18.80
C LEU A 201 -5.41 1.67 17.36
N ASN A 202 -6.59 1.23 16.92
CA ASN A 202 -6.87 1.13 15.50
C ASN A 202 -7.15 2.55 14.97
N ALA A 203 -6.10 3.39 14.97
CA ALA A 203 -6.13 4.73 14.43
C ALA A 203 -6.13 4.64 12.91
N HIS A 204 -7.23 4.14 12.35
CA HIS A 204 -7.59 4.37 10.96
C HIS A 204 -7.98 5.83 10.80
N ASP A 205 -7.03 6.73 11.08
CA ASP A 205 -7.12 8.08 10.60
C ASP A 205 -6.91 7.95 9.10
N ARG A 206 -7.90 8.37 8.31
CA ARG A 206 -7.71 8.55 6.88
C ARG A 206 -6.72 9.69 6.68
N GLU A 207 -5.43 9.49 6.99
CA GLU A 207 -4.42 10.56 7.14
C GLU A 207 -4.27 11.43 5.88
N PHE A 208 -4.76 10.95 4.75
CA PHE A 208 -4.94 11.72 3.53
C PHE A 208 -6.42 11.90 3.22
N HIS A 209 -6.82 13.14 2.97
CA HIS A 209 -8.15 13.43 2.47
C HIS A 209 -8.29 12.90 1.04
N VAL A 210 -9.28 12.06 0.81
CA VAL A 210 -9.69 11.59 -0.51
C VAL A 210 -11.14 11.96 -0.70
N ALA A 211 -11.41 12.77 -1.73
CA ALA A 211 -12.76 13.22 -2.03
C ALA A 211 -13.66 12.01 -2.33
N SER A 212 -14.80 11.91 -1.67
CA SER A 212 -15.80 10.90 -2.01
C SER A 212 -16.72 11.47 -3.08
N LEU A 213 -16.43 11.16 -4.35
CA LEU A 213 -17.22 11.69 -5.46
C LEU A 213 -18.51 10.87 -5.65
N PRO A 214 -19.69 11.51 -5.74
CA PRO A 214 -20.90 10.82 -6.13
C PRO A 214 -20.79 10.44 -7.62
N TYR A 215 -20.73 9.14 -7.91
CA TYR A 215 -20.74 8.64 -9.28
C TYR A 215 -22.14 8.76 -9.88
N LYS A 216 -22.43 9.92 -10.46
CA LYS A 216 -23.61 10.08 -11.32
C LYS A 216 -23.21 9.69 -12.75
N PRO A 217 -23.87 8.72 -13.38
CA PRO A 217 -23.56 8.34 -14.76
C PRO A 217 -24.01 9.47 -15.70
N GLU A 218 -23.10 10.37 -16.02
CA GLU A 218 -23.28 11.48 -16.96
C GLU A 218 -22.17 11.37 -18.00
N PHE A 219 -22.55 11.15 -19.26
CA PHE A 219 -21.61 10.99 -20.37
C PHE A 219 -21.74 12.18 -21.31
N LYS A 220 -20.59 12.71 -21.75
CA LYS A 220 -20.51 13.77 -22.74
C LYS A 220 -19.97 13.18 -24.03
N VAL A 221 -20.80 13.15 -25.08
CA VAL A 221 -20.38 12.67 -26.40
C VAL A 221 -19.50 13.72 -27.07
N MET A 222 -18.29 13.35 -27.45
CA MET A 222 -17.38 14.22 -28.22
C MET A 222 -17.74 14.17 -29.72
N PRO A 223 -17.53 15.25 -30.48
CA PRO A 223 -17.82 15.28 -31.91
C PRO A 223 -16.86 14.39 -32.72
N GLU A 224 -17.32 13.96 -33.90
CA GLU A 224 -16.49 13.21 -34.84
C GLU A 224 -15.31 14.08 -35.30
N GLY A 225 -14.08 13.60 -35.11
CA GLY A 225 -12.85 14.36 -35.39
C GLY A 225 -12.27 15.13 -34.20
N TRP A 226 -12.73 14.88 -32.98
CA TRP A 226 -12.10 15.43 -31.77
C TRP A 226 -10.67 14.88 -31.58
N ASP A 227 -9.70 15.79 -31.56
CA ASP A 227 -8.25 15.53 -31.44
C ASP A 227 -7.74 15.65 -30.00
N GLY A 228 -8.63 15.84 -29.03
CA GLY A 228 -8.25 15.99 -27.64
C GLY A 228 -7.78 14.67 -27.00
N THR A 229 -6.89 14.79 -26.02
CA THR A 229 -6.53 13.69 -25.12
C THR A 229 -7.54 13.63 -23.98
N THR A 230 -8.17 12.48 -23.76
CA THR A 230 -9.03 12.24 -22.60
C THR A 230 -8.17 12.22 -21.33
N LYS A 231 -8.55 13.00 -20.31
CA LYS A 231 -7.90 12.91 -18.99
C LYS A 231 -8.28 11.61 -18.30
N ASP A 232 -7.34 11.02 -17.57
CA ASP A 232 -7.60 9.85 -16.74
C ASP A 232 -8.51 10.23 -15.57
N LEU A 233 -9.41 9.30 -15.18
CA LEU A 233 -10.34 9.50 -14.07
C LEU A 233 -9.60 9.76 -12.75
N ASP A 234 -8.48 9.08 -12.55
CA ASP A 234 -7.65 9.19 -11.35
C ASP A 234 -6.99 10.58 -11.22
N GLU A 235 -6.61 11.19 -12.35
CA GLU A 235 -6.05 12.55 -12.36
C GLU A 235 -7.13 13.57 -11.93
N TYR A 236 -8.33 13.45 -12.47
CA TYR A 236 -9.47 14.29 -12.07
C TYR A 236 -9.81 14.11 -10.59
N HIS A 237 -9.78 12.88 -10.09
CA HIS A 237 -10.04 12.58 -8.68
C HIS A 237 -8.97 13.17 -7.76
N TYR A 238 -7.70 13.13 -8.16
CA TYR A 238 -6.59 13.77 -7.45
C TYR A 238 -6.75 15.30 -7.42
N GLU A 239 -7.07 15.93 -8.56
CA GLU A 239 -7.30 17.37 -8.64
C GLU A 239 -8.41 17.83 -7.69
N ILE A 240 -9.52 17.09 -7.61
CA ILE A 240 -10.62 17.41 -6.69
C ILE A 240 -10.21 17.21 -5.24
N SER A 241 -9.58 16.07 -4.92
CA SER A 241 -9.16 15.76 -3.55
C SER A 241 -8.19 16.81 -3.02
N LYS A 242 -7.26 17.28 -3.86
CA LYS A 242 -6.33 18.36 -3.50
C LYS A 242 -7.06 19.69 -3.21
N LYS A 243 -8.01 20.08 -4.05
CA LYS A 243 -8.80 21.31 -3.85
C LYS A 243 -9.61 21.25 -2.55
N GLU A 244 -10.21 20.10 -2.26
CA GLU A 244 -10.97 19.90 -1.03
C GLU A 244 -10.08 19.94 0.21
N ASP A 245 -8.90 19.31 0.16
CA ASP A 245 -7.92 19.36 1.25
C ASP A 245 -7.44 20.80 1.54
N ASP A 246 -7.21 21.60 0.49
CA ASP A 246 -6.83 23.02 0.63
C ASP A 246 -7.93 23.84 1.31
N MET A 247 -9.19 23.71 0.88
CA MET A 247 -10.33 24.38 1.54
C MET A 247 -10.47 23.94 3.01
N LEU A 248 -10.33 22.65 3.27
CA LEU A 248 -10.46 22.07 4.61
C LEU A 248 -9.35 22.58 5.55
N TYR A 249 -8.13 22.77 5.04
CA TYR A 249 -7.03 23.35 5.80
C TYR A 249 -7.29 24.82 6.14
N GLU A 250 -7.75 25.63 5.18
CA GLU A 250 -8.08 27.03 5.42
C GLU A 250 -9.18 27.19 6.48
N GLU A 251 -10.26 26.43 6.38
CA GLU A 251 -11.34 26.43 7.37
C GLU A 251 -10.83 26.03 8.76
N PHE A 252 -9.98 25.02 8.83
CA PHE A 252 -9.38 24.57 10.08
C PHE A 252 -8.54 25.68 10.71
N VAL A 253 -7.65 26.32 9.96
CA VAL A 253 -6.79 27.40 10.48
C VAL A 253 -7.63 28.56 11.02
N GLN A 254 -8.71 28.95 10.31
CA GLN A 254 -9.62 30.00 10.78
C GLN A 254 -10.29 29.62 12.10
N ARG A 255 -10.88 28.43 12.19
CA ARG A 255 -11.55 27.94 13.41
C ARG A 255 -10.58 27.71 14.55
N PHE A 256 -9.39 27.19 14.25
CA PHE A 256 -8.34 26.93 15.23
C PHE A 256 -7.79 28.22 15.82
N ASN A 257 -7.54 29.23 14.98
CA ASN A 257 -7.14 30.56 15.43
C ASN A 257 -8.23 31.22 16.32
N PHE A 258 -9.50 31.12 15.93
CA PHE A 258 -10.60 31.58 16.77
C PHE A 258 -10.64 30.86 18.12
N ASN A 259 -10.44 29.54 18.13
CA ASN A 259 -10.43 28.74 19.36
C ASN A 259 -9.24 29.12 20.27
N LYS A 260 -8.05 29.32 19.72
CA LYS A 260 -6.88 29.82 20.46
C LYS A 260 -7.19 31.16 21.17
N MET A 261 -7.84 32.08 20.46
CA MET A 261 -8.29 33.35 21.05
C MET A 261 -9.34 33.13 22.15
N LYS A 262 -10.29 32.21 21.94
CA LYS A 262 -11.34 31.90 22.90
C LYS A 262 -10.77 31.29 24.19
N VAL A 263 -9.82 30.35 24.11
CA VAL A 263 -9.16 29.76 25.28
C VAL A 263 -8.46 30.83 26.12
N CYS A 264 -7.85 31.83 25.46
CA CYS A 264 -7.23 32.97 26.13
C CYS A 264 -8.26 33.91 26.80
N CYS A 265 -9.43 34.13 26.16
CA CYS A 265 -10.48 35.02 26.66
C CYS A 265 -11.44 34.38 27.68
N CYS A 266 -11.57 33.05 27.71
CA CYS A 266 -12.58 32.37 28.54
C CYS A 266 -12.18 32.22 30.03
N PHE A 267 -10.99 32.63 30.43
CA PHE A 267 -10.54 32.57 31.83
C PHE A 267 -11.05 33.68 32.74
N THR A 268 -11.87 34.62 32.25
CA THR A 268 -12.57 35.60 33.10
C THR A 268 -14.09 35.50 32.94
N PRO A 269 -14.79 34.73 33.77
CA PRO A 269 -16.24 34.84 33.91
C PRO A 269 -16.58 36.09 34.74
N SER A 270 -16.25 37.28 34.23
CA SER A 270 -16.68 38.52 34.85
C SER A 270 -16.65 39.68 33.85
N ALA A 271 -17.83 40.30 33.70
CA ALA A 271 -18.11 41.52 32.94
C ALA A 271 -18.22 41.39 31.40
N CYS A 272 -19.36 40.87 30.93
CA CYS A 272 -19.92 41.26 29.64
C CYS A 272 -20.39 42.74 29.72
N LEU A 273 -19.47 43.70 29.57
CA LEU A 273 -19.85 45.11 29.36
C LEU A 273 -20.31 45.27 27.90
N GLN A 274 -21.59 45.02 27.65
CA GLN A 274 -22.23 45.24 26.35
C GLN A 274 -22.37 46.74 26.05
N ARG A 275 -21.37 47.34 25.39
CA ARG A 275 -21.56 48.50 24.52
C ARG A 275 -20.74 48.36 23.24
N LYS A 276 -21.18 47.48 22.33
CA LYS A 276 -20.82 47.59 20.91
C LYS A 276 -21.93 48.35 20.18
N LYS A 277 -21.72 49.65 19.97
CA LYS A 277 -22.41 50.37 18.90
C LYS A 277 -21.74 49.94 17.59
N HIS A 278 -22.34 49.02 16.84
CA HIS A 278 -21.99 48.88 15.43
C HIS A 278 -22.46 50.14 14.72
N ILE A 279 -21.54 51.09 14.60
CA ILE A 279 -21.75 52.33 13.86
C ILE A 279 -21.92 51.99 12.39
N ARG A 280 -23.02 52.52 11.86
CA ARG A 280 -23.44 52.63 10.47
C ARG A 280 -22.28 52.82 9.50
N ILE A 281 -22.27 52.04 8.42
CA ILE A 281 -21.68 52.50 7.16
C ILE A 281 -22.81 53.23 6.43
N ALA A 282 -22.72 54.56 6.45
CA ALA A 282 -23.21 55.40 5.38
C ALA A 282 -21.97 55.83 4.60
N ILE A 283 -21.94 55.46 3.32
CA ILE A 283 -21.47 56.15 2.09
C ILE A 283 -21.28 55.06 1.05
#